data_AF-A0A9P7K6H9-F1
#
_entry.id   AF-A0A9P7K6H9-F1
#
_cell.length_a   1.000
_cell.length_b   1.000
_cell.length_c   1.000
_cell.angle_alpha   90.00
_cell.angle_beta   90.00
_cell.angle_gamma   90.00
#
_symmetry.space_group_name_H-M   'P 1'
#
loop_
_entity.id
_entity.type
_entity.pdbx_description
1 polymer ?
#
loop_
_entity_poly.entity_id
_entity_poly.type
_entity_poly.pdbx_seq_one_letter_code
_entity_poly.pdbx_strand_id
1 'polypeptide(L)'
;MYQGDSFLNDWDFMQGADPTRGSVNYQARADAIAKNLAYVQDDGTTVLAVDDTTWLPMKAKRDSVRISTKKKYNGGLFIADFFAMPRGCSVWPAYWSVGPRWPAGGEIDILEGVHDQPFNQYTVHTGPGCNLTVEGIPASGRLASTQCATMDNDNTGCAFVDQDSRSYGKGFNLIAGGVYAHLWDSTGIKIWHFPRTEIPADILAKTPDPSKWKDPVAYFPASSCDMPSHFYEHSLVLDTTLCGDWGAPTYQSAGCPGTCDDAVMDPRNYAFAKWKINYIAVYRLPSLQKTRGSRNTHTPSLKTPLRRHTRILQNRNNNNTKTFTLTDMYTGTGFLNGWDFFSGPDPTHGNVKYQTKADAIAKGLAFVQDDGATTLAVDDKSVIPAGGRRDSSLGPNWPAGGEIDILEGVHDQPTNQYTLHTSPGCTLSTGNVKVSSNVFNKQCASSGNSNTGCGFIDTDSRTYGKGFNALGGGVYAHLWNKEGIKVWHFARNEIPADIEVKKPNPSSWGPPAAFWSTSTCDMASHFHDHALVLDTTLCGDFAGATFSQAGCPGTCAQAVSDPNNYRLAKWKLNYIAVYQ
;
A
#
# COMPACT_ATOMS: atom_id res chain seq x y z
N MET A 1 21.04 11.79 10.88
CA MET A 1 20.02 11.62 9.84
C MET A 1 20.70 10.92 8.70
N TYR A 2 20.13 9.84 8.21
CA TYR A 2 20.50 9.19 6.97
C TYR A 2 19.34 9.39 5.99
N GLN A 3 19.64 9.89 4.81
CA GLN A 3 18.75 10.19 3.68
C GLN A 3 19.62 10.31 2.41
N GLY A 4 19.11 9.89 1.24
CA GLY A 4 19.88 9.87 0.00
C GLY A 4 21.26 9.19 0.14
N ASP A 5 22.28 9.78 -0.49
CA ASP A 5 23.64 9.23 -0.59
C ASP A 5 24.34 8.86 0.73
N SER A 6 23.87 9.37 1.88
CA SER A 6 24.41 8.94 3.18
C SER A 6 24.20 7.43 3.44
N PHE A 7 23.19 6.78 2.86
CA PHE A 7 23.06 5.32 2.88
C PHE A 7 24.12 4.61 2.02
N LEU A 8 24.59 5.24 0.95
CA LEU A 8 25.69 4.74 0.12
C LEU A 8 27.06 5.04 0.76
N ASN A 9 27.18 6.10 1.56
CA ASN A 9 28.48 6.67 1.96
C ASN A 9 28.81 6.47 3.45
N ASP A 10 27.83 6.54 4.36
CA ASP A 10 28.04 6.49 5.81
C ASP A 10 27.75 5.10 6.42
N TRP A 11 27.43 4.13 5.58
CA TRP A 11 27.20 2.73 5.92
C TRP A 11 28.28 1.84 5.26
N ASP A 12 28.54 0.69 5.87
CA ASP A 12 29.45 -0.34 5.37
C ASP A 12 28.66 -1.45 4.66
N PHE A 13 29.04 -1.76 3.43
CA PHE A 13 28.46 -2.85 2.64
C PHE A 13 29.15 -4.17 3.02
N MET A 14 28.37 -5.12 3.55
CA MET A 14 28.85 -6.46 3.88
C MET A 14 29.26 -7.21 2.61
N GLN A 15 30.34 -7.97 2.71
CA GLN A 15 30.85 -8.88 1.68
C GLN A 15 31.09 -10.25 2.31
N GLY A 16 30.84 -11.32 1.55
CA GLY A 16 31.04 -12.70 1.99
C GLY A 16 29.74 -13.49 2.14
N ALA A 17 29.81 -14.60 2.86
CA ALA A 17 28.66 -15.49 3.07
C ALA A 17 27.63 -14.88 4.02
N ASP A 18 26.35 -15.11 3.71
CA ASP A 18 25.22 -14.71 4.54
C ASP A 18 25.16 -15.54 5.84
N PRO A 19 25.08 -14.90 7.04
CA PRO A 19 25.11 -15.62 8.32
C PRO A 19 23.94 -16.59 8.50
N THR A 20 22.75 -16.22 8.01
CA THR A 20 21.51 -17.03 8.02
C THR A 20 21.41 -17.97 6.81
N ARG A 21 22.56 -18.24 6.17
CA ARG A 21 22.79 -19.27 5.15
C ARG A 21 21.93 -19.13 3.88
N GLY A 22 21.42 -17.94 3.58
CA GLY A 22 20.56 -17.69 2.44
C GLY A 22 21.22 -17.89 1.06
N SER A 23 20.37 -18.05 0.05
CA SER A 23 20.72 -18.18 -1.38
C SER A 23 21.07 -16.84 -2.03
N VAL A 24 21.74 -15.97 -1.26
CA VAL A 24 22.08 -14.59 -1.60
C VAL A 24 23.59 -14.38 -1.77
N ASN A 25 23.98 -13.38 -2.55
CA ASN A 25 25.37 -12.94 -2.79
C ASN A 25 25.46 -11.43 -2.52
N TYR A 26 25.96 -11.02 -1.35
CA TYR A 26 26.02 -9.59 -1.00
C TYR A 26 27.12 -8.85 -1.76
N GLN A 27 26.71 -7.82 -2.50
CA GLN A 27 27.62 -7.03 -3.34
C GLN A 27 28.37 -5.97 -2.53
N ALA A 28 29.64 -5.75 -2.87
CA ALA A 28 30.36 -4.56 -2.42
C ALA A 28 29.72 -3.29 -3.00
N ARG A 29 29.88 -2.15 -2.32
CA ARG A 29 29.28 -0.85 -2.70
C ARG A 29 29.44 -0.50 -4.20
N ALA A 30 30.62 -0.76 -4.77
CA ALA A 30 30.89 -0.43 -6.17
C ALA A 30 30.06 -1.29 -7.14
N ASP A 31 30.03 -2.60 -6.93
CA ASP A 31 29.26 -3.54 -7.74
C ASP A 31 27.75 -3.36 -7.54
N ALA A 32 27.32 -3.05 -6.30
CA ALA A 32 25.94 -2.73 -5.98
C ALA A 32 25.43 -1.51 -6.76
N ILE A 33 26.22 -0.44 -6.85
CA ILE A 33 25.89 0.74 -7.66
C ILE A 33 25.93 0.39 -9.16
N ALA A 34 26.97 -0.29 -9.63
CA ALA A 34 27.13 -0.65 -11.04
C ALA A 34 26.00 -1.58 -11.56
N LYS A 35 25.41 -2.40 -10.69
CA LYS A 35 24.27 -3.29 -10.97
C LYS A 35 22.90 -2.66 -10.66
N ASN A 36 22.84 -1.38 -10.26
CA ASN A 36 21.63 -0.68 -9.81
C ASN A 36 20.91 -1.36 -8.62
N LEU A 37 21.65 -2.07 -7.77
CA LEU A 37 21.16 -2.67 -6.52
C LEU A 37 21.22 -1.71 -5.33
N ALA A 38 21.98 -0.62 -5.44
CA ALA A 38 22.00 0.46 -4.47
C ALA A 38 22.14 1.82 -5.19
N TYR A 39 21.12 2.67 -5.11
CA TYR A 39 21.10 3.98 -5.77
C TYR A 39 20.17 4.97 -5.07
N VAL A 40 20.15 6.23 -5.52
CA VAL A 40 19.25 7.29 -5.07
C VAL A 40 18.44 7.79 -6.26
N GLN A 41 17.14 7.98 -6.09
CA GLN A 41 16.24 8.56 -7.10
C GLN A 41 16.27 10.09 -7.06
N ASP A 42 15.79 10.76 -8.12
CA ASP A 42 15.80 12.23 -8.24
C ASP A 42 15.01 12.97 -7.13
N ASP A 43 14.11 12.28 -6.44
CA ASP A 43 13.35 12.76 -5.27
C ASP A 43 14.13 12.66 -3.93
N GLY A 44 15.32 12.04 -3.95
CA GLY A 44 16.15 11.75 -2.78
C GLY A 44 15.87 10.40 -2.11
N THR A 45 14.87 9.64 -2.58
CA THR A 45 14.53 8.31 -2.05
C THR A 45 15.64 7.31 -2.40
N THR A 46 16.22 6.67 -1.38
CA THR A 46 17.25 5.64 -1.58
C THR A 46 16.60 4.30 -1.89
N VAL A 47 17.16 3.57 -2.86
CA VAL A 47 16.74 2.22 -3.22
C VAL A 47 17.85 1.23 -2.87
N LEU A 48 17.48 0.15 -2.18
CA LEU A 48 18.33 -1.04 -1.97
C LEU A 48 17.54 -2.25 -2.50
N ALA A 49 18.12 -3.05 -3.38
CA ALA A 49 17.41 -4.04 -4.17
C ALA A 49 18.13 -5.40 -4.29
N VAL A 50 17.33 -6.45 -4.42
CA VAL A 50 17.75 -7.73 -5.02
C VAL A 50 17.76 -7.59 -6.55
N ASP A 51 18.67 -8.29 -7.23
CA ASP A 51 18.72 -8.36 -8.70
C ASP A 51 17.43 -9.00 -9.27
N ASP A 52 16.62 -8.20 -9.97
CA ASP A 52 15.40 -8.61 -10.67
C ASP A 52 15.60 -8.71 -12.20
N THR A 53 16.83 -8.94 -12.66
CA THR A 53 17.18 -9.01 -14.09
C THR A 53 17.87 -10.30 -14.52
N THR A 54 18.81 -10.86 -13.72
CA THR A 54 19.61 -12.01 -14.15
C THR A 54 18.87 -13.34 -13.96
N TRP A 55 18.83 -14.19 -15.00
CA TRP A 55 18.48 -15.61 -14.87
C TRP A 55 19.66 -16.41 -14.34
N LEU A 56 19.44 -17.18 -13.27
CA LEU A 56 20.50 -17.89 -12.56
C LEU A 56 20.39 -19.41 -12.75
N PRO A 57 21.53 -20.14 -12.80
CA PRO A 57 21.52 -21.60 -12.70
C PRO A 57 20.92 -22.09 -11.37
N MET A 58 20.43 -23.34 -11.35
CA MET A 58 19.91 -23.97 -10.15
C MET A 58 20.95 -23.94 -9.01
N LYS A 59 20.54 -23.49 -7.82
CA LYS A 59 21.38 -23.28 -6.63
C LYS A 59 22.50 -22.23 -6.75
N ALA A 60 22.53 -21.43 -7.81
CA ALA A 60 23.34 -20.22 -7.82
C ALA A 60 22.72 -19.15 -6.90
N LYS A 61 23.58 -18.33 -6.28
CA LYS A 61 23.16 -17.26 -5.36
C LYS A 61 22.81 -15.99 -6.15
N ARG A 62 21.73 -15.31 -5.74
CA ARG A 62 21.28 -14.04 -6.35
C ARG A 62 21.90 -12.83 -5.69
N ASP A 63 22.26 -11.83 -6.50
CA ASP A 63 22.89 -10.62 -6.01
C ASP A 63 21.89 -9.75 -5.22
N SER A 64 22.35 -9.22 -4.09
CA SER A 64 21.61 -8.34 -3.17
C SER A 64 22.60 -7.47 -2.40
N VAL A 65 22.10 -6.66 -1.46
CA VAL A 65 22.91 -5.81 -0.58
C VAL A 65 22.56 -6.02 0.89
N ARG A 66 23.58 -5.91 1.74
CA ARG A 66 23.46 -5.81 3.18
C ARG A 66 24.35 -4.67 3.65
N ILE A 67 23.75 -3.63 4.21
CA ILE A 67 24.45 -2.44 4.69
C ILE A 67 24.31 -2.30 6.20
N SER A 68 25.35 -1.81 6.87
CA SER A 68 25.32 -1.54 8.32
C SER A 68 25.92 -0.19 8.67
N THR A 69 25.43 0.46 9.72
CA THR A 69 25.96 1.76 10.15
C THR A 69 27.38 1.66 10.72
N LYS A 70 28.28 2.51 10.20
CA LYS A 70 29.64 2.73 10.75
C LYS A 70 29.61 3.15 12.22
N LYS A 71 28.55 3.87 12.60
CA LYS A 71 28.31 4.40 13.94
C LYS A 71 27.61 3.39 14.84
N LYS A 72 28.13 3.19 16.04
CA LYS A 72 27.52 2.34 17.08
C LYS A 72 26.59 3.12 18.02
N TYR A 73 25.61 2.44 18.60
CA TYR A 73 24.57 2.99 19.46
C TYR A 73 24.45 2.23 20.79
N ASN A 74 24.02 2.94 21.83
CA ASN A 74 23.83 2.45 23.20
C ASN A 74 22.59 3.15 23.76
N GLY A 75 21.43 2.81 23.21
CA GLY A 75 20.17 3.55 23.38
C GLY A 75 20.00 4.77 22.45
N GLY A 76 18.75 5.22 22.37
CA GLY A 76 18.26 6.32 21.51
C GLY A 76 16.80 6.14 21.10
N LEU A 77 16.25 7.14 20.42
CA LEU A 77 15.00 7.05 19.68
C LEU A 77 15.31 7.08 18.19
N PHE A 78 14.87 6.06 17.47
CA PHE A 78 15.19 5.80 16.07
C PHE A 78 13.90 5.85 15.27
N ILE A 79 13.88 6.61 14.17
CA ILE A 79 12.71 6.78 13.30
C ILE A 79 13.15 6.42 11.88
N ALA A 80 12.60 5.35 11.32
CA ALA A 80 12.82 4.92 9.95
C ALA A 80 11.54 5.15 9.14
N ASP A 81 11.65 5.87 8.02
CA ASP A 81 10.55 6.15 7.10
C ASP A 81 10.81 5.46 5.77
N PHE A 82 9.97 4.48 5.43
CA PHE A 82 10.06 3.70 4.21
C PHE A 82 8.81 3.94 3.36
N PHE A 83 9.01 4.27 2.09
CA PHE A 83 7.94 4.33 1.09
C PHE A 83 7.50 2.91 0.67
N ALA A 84 8.44 1.96 0.64
CA ALA A 84 8.20 0.55 0.36
C ALA A 84 9.31 -0.33 0.95
N MET A 85 9.01 -1.61 1.12
CA MET A 85 9.94 -2.66 1.53
C MET A 85 9.93 -3.84 0.54
N PRO A 86 10.95 -4.72 0.57
CA PRO A 86 10.95 -5.95 -0.21
C PRO A 86 9.80 -6.90 0.16
N ARG A 87 9.24 -7.59 -0.84
CA ARG A 87 8.30 -8.72 -0.66
C ARG A 87 8.31 -9.66 -1.86
N GLY A 88 7.99 -10.93 -1.62
CA GLY A 88 7.89 -11.98 -2.64
C GLY A 88 8.32 -13.34 -2.10
N CYS A 89 7.93 -14.41 -2.77
CA CYS A 89 8.36 -15.77 -2.39
C CYS A 89 9.90 -15.87 -2.31
N SER A 90 10.41 -16.68 -1.38
CA SER A 90 11.83 -16.73 -0.94
C SER A 90 12.41 -15.48 -0.27
N VAL A 91 11.84 -14.28 -0.43
CA VAL A 91 12.44 -13.03 0.08
C VAL A 91 12.40 -12.99 1.62
N TRP A 92 13.51 -12.59 2.25
CA TRP A 92 13.63 -12.33 3.69
C TRP A 92 14.35 -10.98 3.89
N PRO A 93 13.60 -9.88 4.03
CA PRO A 93 14.14 -8.56 4.28
C PRO A 93 14.16 -8.23 5.78
N ALA A 94 15.16 -7.46 6.20
CA ALA A 94 15.27 -7.00 7.58
C ALA A 94 15.71 -5.54 7.67
N TYR A 95 15.02 -4.76 8.51
CA TYR A 95 15.56 -3.55 9.15
C TYR A 95 15.67 -3.81 10.65
N TRP A 96 16.90 -3.81 11.14
CA TRP A 96 17.26 -4.37 12.43
C TRP A 96 18.49 -3.67 13.03
N SER A 97 18.94 -4.12 14.20
CA SER A 97 20.20 -3.66 14.78
C SER A 97 20.88 -4.71 15.63
N VAL A 98 22.22 -4.77 15.56
CA VAL A 98 23.00 -5.84 16.19
C VAL A 98 24.27 -5.35 16.86
N GLY A 99 24.51 -5.85 18.08
CA GLY A 99 25.73 -5.63 18.85
C GLY A 99 26.87 -6.60 18.51
N PRO A 100 28.04 -6.47 19.15
CA PRO A 100 29.21 -7.30 18.86
C PRO A 100 29.12 -8.68 19.53
N ARG A 101 29.65 -9.72 18.86
CA ARG A 101 29.66 -11.12 19.34
C ARG A 101 28.25 -11.67 19.58
N TRP A 102 27.42 -11.63 18.54
CA TRP A 102 26.07 -12.21 18.53
C TRP A 102 26.03 -13.63 19.14
N PRO A 103 25.03 -13.99 19.96
CA PRO A 103 23.90 -13.16 20.41
C PRO A 103 24.22 -12.34 21.67
N ALA A 104 25.46 -12.40 22.19
CA ALA A 104 25.84 -11.82 23.48
C ALA A 104 25.95 -10.28 23.49
N GLY A 105 25.87 -9.63 22.32
CA GLY A 105 25.76 -8.18 22.16
C GLY A 105 24.34 -7.66 21.93
N GLY A 106 23.37 -8.57 21.77
CA GLY A 106 21.97 -8.25 21.48
C GLY A 106 21.67 -8.05 20.00
N GLU A 107 20.41 -8.34 19.65
CA GLU A 107 19.80 -8.15 18.34
C GLU A 107 18.39 -7.61 18.52
N ILE A 108 17.96 -6.66 17.68
CA ILE A 108 16.66 -6.01 17.75
C ILE A 108 16.11 -5.87 16.33
N ASP A 109 15.00 -6.53 16.08
CA ASP A 109 14.42 -6.69 14.74
C ASP A 109 13.13 -5.89 14.67
N ILE A 110 13.15 -4.82 13.88
CA ILE A 110 12.15 -3.76 13.90
C ILE A 110 11.15 -3.91 12.75
N LEU A 111 11.62 -4.41 11.61
CA LEU A 111 10.81 -4.76 10.46
C LEU A 111 11.44 -6.00 9.79
N GLU A 112 10.86 -7.16 10.04
CA GLU A 112 11.37 -8.46 9.63
C GLU A 112 10.23 -9.45 9.33
N GLY A 113 10.47 -10.36 8.38
CA GLY A 113 9.57 -11.44 8.02
C GLY A 113 10.08 -12.22 6.82
N VAL A 114 9.28 -13.16 6.33
CA VAL A 114 9.60 -13.99 5.16
C VAL A 114 8.44 -14.05 4.17
N HIS A 115 8.79 -14.18 2.90
CA HIS A 115 7.88 -14.40 1.78
C HIS A 115 6.87 -13.25 1.59
N ASP A 116 5.59 -13.60 1.51
CA ASP A 116 4.44 -12.70 1.44
C ASP A 116 3.62 -12.74 2.75
N GLN A 117 4.29 -12.83 3.90
CA GLN A 117 3.63 -12.66 5.19
C GLN A 117 2.84 -11.32 5.24
N PRO A 118 1.62 -11.29 5.82
CA PRO A 118 0.80 -10.08 5.85
C PRO A 118 1.02 -9.18 7.08
N PHE A 119 1.80 -9.62 8.07
CA PHE A 119 2.04 -8.90 9.32
C PHE A 119 3.53 -8.91 9.66
N ASN A 120 4.03 -7.81 10.20
CA ASN A 120 5.43 -7.71 10.62
C ASN A 120 5.70 -8.53 11.89
N GLN A 121 6.90 -9.10 12.01
CA GLN A 121 7.41 -9.64 13.27
C GLN A 121 8.41 -8.67 13.90
N TYR A 122 8.31 -8.52 15.22
CA TYR A 122 9.20 -7.72 16.05
C TYR A 122 9.91 -8.68 17.00
N THR A 123 11.22 -8.90 16.83
CA THR A 123 11.99 -9.87 17.61
C THR A 123 13.11 -9.18 18.40
N VAL A 124 13.55 -9.79 19.49
CA VAL A 124 14.90 -9.57 20.04
C VAL A 124 15.59 -10.91 20.35
N HIS A 125 16.88 -11.00 20.01
CA HIS A 125 17.75 -12.13 20.34
C HIS A 125 18.85 -11.68 21.31
N THR A 126 19.19 -12.53 22.28
CA THR A 126 20.11 -12.21 23.38
C THR A 126 20.91 -13.43 23.85
N GLY A 127 21.95 -13.20 24.66
CA GLY A 127 22.54 -14.27 25.48
C GLY A 127 21.66 -14.65 26.69
N PRO A 128 21.92 -15.81 27.35
CA PRO A 128 21.13 -16.28 28.51
C PRO A 128 20.98 -15.26 29.64
N GLY A 129 19.74 -15.06 30.10
CA GLY A 129 19.40 -14.16 31.22
C GLY A 129 18.21 -13.22 30.97
N CYS A 130 17.82 -13.03 29.70
CA CYS A 130 16.72 -12.17 29.26
C CYS A 130 15.54 -13.04 28.79
N ASN A 131 14.32 -12.79 29.31
CA ASN A 131 13.08 -13.47 28.90
C ASN A 131 11.84 -12.60 29.20
N LEU A 132 10.76 -12.70 28.44
CA LEU A 132 9.51 -11.96 28.70
C LEU A 132 8.59 -12.67 29.71
N THR A 133 7.93 -11.89 30.55
CA THR A 133 6.81 -12.34 31.39
C THR A 133 5.48 -12.20 30.65
N VAL A 134 4.60 -13.20 30.73
CA VAL A 134 3.34 -13.24 29.96
C VAL A 134 2.33 -12.17 30.40
N GLU A 135 2.39 -11.70 31.65
CA GLU A 135 1.43 -10.75 32.19
C GLU A 135 1.85 -9.28 32.01
N GLY A 136 0.88 -8.43 31.66
CA GLY A 136 0.92 -6.99 31.93
C GLY A 136 1.82 -6.12 31.05
N ILE A 137 2.41 -6.63 29.97
CA ILE A 137 3.16 -5.80 29.01
C ILE A 137 2.19 -4.90 28.23
N PRO A 138 2.30 -3.55 28.30
CA PRO A 138 1.50 -2.65 27.47
C PRO A 138 2.06 -2.65 26.04
N ALA A 139 1.53 -3.56 25.22
CA ALA A 139 1.81 -3.64 23.78
C ALA A 139 0.53 -4.02 23.01
N SER A 140 0.35 -3.48 21.80
CA SER A 140 -0.81 -3.78 20.95
C SER A 140 -0.62 -4.96 20.00
N GLY A 141 0.62 -5.43 19.81
CA GLY A 141 0.92 -6.62 19.01
C GLY A 141 0.65 -7.92 19.77
N ARG A 142 0.46 -9.01 19.03
CA ARG A 142 0.26 -10.34 19.62
C ARG A 142 1.61 -10.92 20.02
N LEU A 143 1.84 -11.08 21.33
CA LEU A 143 2.97 -11.85 21.87
C LEU A 143 2.97 -13.26 21.27
N ALA A 144 4.08 -13.65 20.65
CA ALA A 144 4.25 -14.90 19.92
C ALA A 144 5.31 -15.83 20.56
N SER A 145 6.37 -15.25 21.15
CA SER A 145 7.37 -15.98 21.94
C SER A 145 7.85 -15.13 23.11
N THR A 146 8.16 -15.77 24.24
CA THR A 146 8.75 -15.14 25.44
C THR A 146 10.23 -15.42 25.64
N GLN A 147 10.83 -16.33 24.87
CA GLN A 147 12.19 -16.84 25.09
C GLN A 147 13.23 -15.98 24.35
N CYS A 148 13.75 -14.92 24.98
CA CYS A 148 14.62 -13.94 24.30
C CYS A 148 16.06 -14.43 24.11
N ALA A 149 16.51 -15.38 24.93
CA ALA A 149 17.87 -15.90 24.84
C ALA A 149 17.96 -17.04 23.82
N THR A 150 18.84 -16.89 22.83
CA THR A 150 19.20 -17.94 21.87
C THR A 150 20.00 -19.03 22.59
N MET A 151 19.58 -20.30 22.46
CA MET A 151 20.17 -21.43 23.18
C MET A 151 20.21 -22.69 22.30
N ASP A 152 21.37 -23.37 22.29
CA ASP A 152 21.65 -24.58 21.50
C ASP A 152 21.26 -24.47 20.01
N ASN A 153 20.05 -24.90 19.67
CA ASN A 153 19.50 -24.91 18.31
C ASN A 153 18.29 -23.96 18.14
N ASP A 154 17.82 -23.33 19.23
CA ASP A 154 16.67 -22.43 19.23
C ASP A 154 17.13 -20.99 19.04
N ASN A 155 16.78 -20.43 17.88
CA ASN A 155 16.92 -19.01 17.57
C ASN A 155 15.55 -18.38 17.23
N THR A 156 14.49 -18.75 17.96
CA THR A 156 13.17 -18.13 17.80
C THR A 156 13.15 -16.68 18.33
N GLY A 157 13.95 -16.39 19.35
CA GLY A 157 13.91 -15.12 20.08
C GLY A 157 12.58 -14.92 20.82
N CYS A 158 12.43 -13.78 21.48
CA CYS A 158 11.13 -13.36 22.01
C CYS A 158 10.53 -12.32 21.08
N ALA A 159 9.24 -12.49 20.77
CA ALA A 159 8.66 -11.89 19.58
C ALA A 159 7.22 -11.42 19.79
N PHE A 160 6.88 -10.31 19.16
CA PHE A 160 5.50 -9.85 18.93
C PHE A 160 5.23 -9.88 17.42
N VAL A 161 4.00 -10.22 17.04
CA VAL A 161 3.53 -10.10 15.65
C VAL A 161 2.50 -8.98 15.57
N ASP A 162 2.60 -8.14 14.56
CA ASP A 162 1.62 -7.07 14.32
C ASP A 162 0.20 -7.63 14.11
N GLN A 163 -0.80 -6.77 14.29
CA GLN A 163 -2.20 -7.08 13.96
C GLN A 163 -2.72 -6.22 12.80
N ASP A 164 -1.97 -5.19 12.38
CA ASP A 164 -2.28 -4.36 11.23
C ASP A 164 -1.65 -4.94 9.96
N SER A 165 -2.47 -5.32 8.97
CA SER A 165 -2.00 -5.85 7.69
C SER A 165 -1.25 -4.80 6.84
N ARG A 166 -1.33 -3.52 7.22
CA ARG A 166 -0.54 -2.43 6.64
C ARG A 166 0.91 -2.40 7.14
N SER A 167 1.29 -3.26 8.10
CA SER A 167 2.65 -3.30 8.66
C SER A 167 3.70 -3.86 7.70
N TYR A 168 3.38 -4.89 6.91
CA TYR A 168 4.39 -5.63 6.16
C TYR A 168 4.06 -5.81 4.67
N GLY A 169 5.11 -5.93 3.87
CA GLY A 169 5.08 -6.47 2.51
C GLY A 169 4.05 -5.81 1.59
N LYS A 170 3.06 -6.57 1.10
CA LYS A 170 2.07 -6.04 0.15
C LYS A 170 1.20 -4.93 0.78
N GLY A 171 0.72 -5.12 2.00
CA GLY A 171 -0.16 -4.14 2.65
C GLY A 171 0.57 -2.84 2.97
N PHE A 172 1.81 -2.93 3.45
CA PHE A 172 2.70 -1.77 3.63
C PHE A 172 2.95 -1.03 2.31
N ASN A 173 3.34 -1.75 1.26
CA ASN A 173 3.69 -1.14 -0.02
C ASN A 173 2.52 -0.46 -0.73
N LEU A 174 1.29 -0.96 -0.58
CA LEU A 174 0.10 -0.36 -1.21
C LEU A 174 -0.18 1.05 -0.68
N ILE A 175 -0.05 1.28 0.63
CA ILE A 175 -0.32 2.57 1.28
C ILE A 175 0.86 3.57 1.22
N ALA A 176 1.84 3.35 0.33
CA ALA A 176 3.13 4.05 0.33
C ALA A 176 3.89 3.95 1.67
N GLY A 177 3.79 2.80 2.33
CA GLY A 177 4.55 2.42 3.51
C GLY A 177 4.16 3.19 4.78
N GLY A 178 5.16 3.69 5.49
CA GLY A 178 4.96 4.29 6.80
C GLY A 178 6.26 4.51 7.58
N VAL A 179 6.11 4.72 8.88
CA VAL A 179 7.20 4.96 9.82
C VAL A 179 7.29 3.83 10.83
N TYR A 180 8.49 3.28 10.97
CA TYR A 180 8.91 2.41 12.05
C TYR A 180 9.73 3.19 13.06
N ALA A 181 9.22 3.33 14.28
CA ALA A 181 9.91 3.99 15.37
C ALA A 181 10.32 2.97 16.45
N HIS A 182 11.56 3.02 16.93
CA HIS A 182 11.96 2.28 18.13
C HIS A 182 12.68 3.17 19.15
N LEU A 183 12.29 3.02 20.42
CA LEU A 183 12.92 3.65 21.58
C LEU A 183 13.65 2.57 22.37
N TRP A 184 14.96 2.72 22.53
CA TRP A 184 15.78 1.89 23.40
C TRP A 184 16.37 2.78 24.50
N ASP A 185 15.94 2.54 25.74
CA ASP A 185 16.38 3.27 26.93
C ASP A 185 16.42 2.36 28.18
N SER A 186 16.62 2.96 29.36
CA SER A 186 16.69 2.22 30.64
C SER A 186 15.36 1.62 31.11
N THR A 187 14.26 1.83 30.39
CA THR A 187 12.95 1.19 30.64
C THR A 187 12.72 -0.04 29.76
N GLY A 188 13.48 -0.19 28.66
CA GLY A 188 13.38 -1.31 27.74
C GLY A 188 13.55 -0.91 26.28
N ILE A 189 13.08 -1.78 25.38
CA ILE A 189 12.97 -1.53 23.94
C ILE A 189 11.49 -1.50 23.58
N LYS A 190 11.00 -0.38 23.02
CA LYS A 190 9.62 -0.18 22.56
C LYS A 190 9.62 0.09 21.06
N ILE A 191 8.72 -0.54 20.32
CA ILE A 191 8.61 -0.39 18.86
C ILE A 191 7.18 0.02 18.49
N TRP A 192 7.04 0.97 17.56
CA TRP A 192 5.78 1.43 16.99
C TRP A 192 5.84 1.34 15.47
N HIS A 193 4.75 0.88 14.88
CA HIS A 193 4.44 1.05 13.46
C HIS A 193 3.36 2.13 13.30
N PHE A 194 3.62 3.08 12.40
CA PHE A 194 2.69 4.11 11.95
C PHE A 194 2.49 4.01 10.44
N PRO A 195 1.31 3.54 9.96
CA PRO A 195 0.91 3.64 8.56
C PRO A 195 1.10 5.06 8.00
N ARG A 196 1.37 5.20 6.70
CA ARG A 196 1.65 6.50 6.03
C ARG A 196 0.72 7.65 6.43
N THR A 197 -0.57 7.39 6.61
CA THR A 197 -1.61 8.37 6.97
C THR A 197 -1.80 8.59 8.47
N GLU A 198 -1.18 7.75 9.31
CA GLU A 198 -1.22 7.80 10.79
C GLU A 198 0.06 8.36 11.43
N ILE A 199 1.05 8.79 10.64
CA ILE A 199 2.34 9.27 11.16
C ILE A 199 2.14 10.48 12.10
N PRO A 200 2.57 10.40 13.37
CA PRO A 200 2.44 11.50 14.33
C PRO A 200 3.07 12.82 13.84
N ALA A 201 2.35 13.93 14.03
CA ALA A 201 2.75 15.24 13.53
C ALA A 201 4.08 15.76 14.11
N ASP A 202 4.46 15.29 15.30
CA ASP A 202 5.74 15.56 15.94
C ASP A 202 6.92 14.80 15.29
N ILE A 203 6.68 13.61 14.71
CA ILE A 203 7.64 12.94 13.83
C ILE A 203 7.82 13.76 12.54
N LEU A 204 6.73 14.19 11.90
CA LEU A 204 6.78 15.02 10.69
C LEU A 204 7.49 16.37 10.92
N ALA A 205 7.30 16.97 12.11
CA ALA A 205 8.00 18.17 12.55
C ALA A 205 9.47 17.93 12.97
N LYS A 206 9.95 16.67 12.97
CA LYS A 206 11.30 16.26 13.41
C LYS A 206 11.60 16.61 14.88
N THR A 207 10.55 16.64 15.71
CA THR A 207 10.60 16.87 17.17
C THR A 207 9.84 15.76 17.92
N PRO A 208 10.16 14.47 17.70
CA PRO A 208 9.34 13.36 18.18
C PRO A 208 9.30 13.25 19.71
N ASP A 209 8.11 12.98 20.24
CA ASP A 209 7.85 12.77 21.66
C ASP A 209 7.01 11.50 21.90
N PRO A 210 7.66 10.34 22.14
CA PRO A 210 6.98 9.07 22.38
C PRO A 210 5.99 9.07 23.55
N SER A 211 6.02 10.06 24.46
CA SER A 211 5.03 10.14 25.54
C SER A 211 3.65 10.60 25.07
N LYS A 212 3.49 10.97 23.78
CA LYS A 212 2.21 11.37 23.17
C LYS A 212 1.61 10.33 22.23
N TRP A 213 2.31 9.23 21.95
CA TRP A 213 1.88 8.25 20.96
C TRP A 213 0.91 7.21 21.54
N LYS A 214 0.31 6.39 20.67
CA LYS A 214 -0.40 5.16 21.06
C LYS A 214 0.55 4.18 21.76
N ASP A 215 0.02 3.17 22.44
CA ASP A 215 0.85 2.09 22.99
C ASP A 215 1.73 1.47 21.90
N PRO A 216 2.96 1.01 22.22
CA PRO A 216 3.83 0.36 21.24
C PRO A 216 3.21 -0.94 20.75
N VAL A 217 3.57 -1.38 19.55
CA VAL A 217 3.14 -2.69 19.03
C VAL A 217 4.00 -3.83 19.59
N ALA A 218 5.25 -3.56 19.95
CA ALA A 218 6.12 -4.47 20.68
C ALA A 218 6.83 -3.77 21.83
N TYR A 219 6.93 -4.41 23.00
CA TYR A 219 7.65 -3.87 24.16
C TYR A 219 8.38 -4.97 24.91
N PHE A 220 9.70 -4.81 25.03
CA PHE A 220 10.62 -5.68 25.74
C PHE A 220 11.10 -4.91 26.99
N PRO A 221 10.47 -5.11 28.17
CA PRO A 221 10.69 -4.26 29.34
C PRO A 221 11.98 -4.61 30.09
N ALA A 222 12.67 -3.59 30.61
CA ALA A 222 13.88 -3.76 31.40
C ALA A 222 13.66 -4.53 32.72
N SER A 223 12.40 -4.72 33.15
CA SER A 223 12.04 -5.50 34.34
C SER A 223 12.16 -7.02 34.15
N SER A 224 12.27 -7.52 32.91
CA SER A 224 12.45 -8.95 32.62
C SER A 224 13.71 -9.24 31.78
N CYS A 225 14.50 -8.21 31.46
CA CYS A 225 15.70 -8.30 30.65
C CYS A 225 16.62 -7.11 30.96
N ASP A 226 17.84 -7.34 31.47
CA ASP A 226 18.74 -6.25 31.84
C ASP A 226 19.36 -5.59 30.60
N MET A 227 18.80 -4.45 30.20
CA MET A 227 19.17 -3.77 28.94
C MET A 227 20.68 -3.52 28.77
N PRO A 228 21.45 -3.07 29.78
CA PRO A 228 22.88 -2.76 29.60
C PRO A 228 23.81 -3.98 29.50
N SER A 229 23.40 -5.17 29.96
CA SER A 229 24.20 -6.39 29.83
C SER A 229 23.86 -7.20 28.57
N HIS A 230 22.62 -7.09 28.07
CA HIS A 230 22.17 -7.82 26.89
C HIS A 230 22.26 -7.04 25.57
N PHE A 231 22.20 -5.70 25.58
CA PHE A 231 22.23 -4.87 24.37
C PHE A 231 23.32 -3.79 24.48
N TYR A 232 24.30 -3.79 23.57
CA TYR A 232 25.36 -2.77 23.55
C TYR A 232 26.06 -2.65 22.19
N GLU A 233 26.55 -1.45 21.90
CA GLU A 233 27.28 -1.08 20.67
C GLU A 233 26.59 -1.49 19.36
N HIS A 234 25.25 -1.41 19.34
CA HIS A 234 24.45 -1.81 18.17
C HIS A 234 24.81 -1.00 16.93
N SER A 235 24.81 -1.69 15.79
CA SER A 235 24.81 -1.10 14.45
C SER A 235 23.42 -1.30 13.88
N LEU A 236 22.77 -0.26 13.35
CA LEU A 236 21.61 -0.46 12.47
C LEU A 236 22.04 -1.22 11.21
N VAL A 237 21.19 -2.11 10.71
CA VAL A 237 21.41 -2.96 9.53
C VAL A 237 20.17 -2.90 8.62
N LEU A 238 20.39 -2.90 7.31
CA LEU A 238 19.38 -3.03 6.26
C LEU A 238 19.86 -4.07 5.26
N ASP A 239 19.06 -5.11 5.02
CA ASP A 239 19.40 -6.13 4.02
C ASP A 239 18.19 -6.82 3.40
N THR A 240 18.46 -7.73 2.48
CA THR A 240 17.51 -8.71 1.97
C THR A 240 18.25 -9.98 1.61
N THR A 241 18.14 -11.01 2.46
CA THR A 241 18.53 -12.38 2.12
C THR A 241 17.39 -13.11 1.41
N LEU A 242 17.68 -14.30 0.89
CA LEU A 242 16.74 -15.16 0.18
C LEU A 242 16.83 -16.59 0.72
N CYS A 243 15.69 -17.27 0.87
CA CYS A 243 15.61 -18.60 1.46
C CYS A 243 16.20 -18.62 2.88
N GLY A 244 17.37 -19.24 3.08
CA GLY A 244 18.06 -19.24 4.35
C GLY A 244 17.33 -19.98 5.47
N ASP A 245 17.82 -19.83 6.69
CA ASP A 245 17.39 -20.59 7.86
C ASP A 245 15.90 -20.45 8.23
N TRP A 246 15.27 -19.30 7.95
CA TRP A 246 13.83 -19.11 8.15
C TRP A 246 13.04 -19.36 6.86
N GLY A 247 13.41 -18.69 5.76
CA GLY A 247 12.63 -18.74 4.51
C GLY A 247 12.71 -20.06 3.75
N ALA A 248 13.80 -20.83 3.83
CA ALA A 248 13.85 -22.14 3.16
C ALA A 248 12.84 -23.16 3.75
N PRO A 249 12.77 -23.38 5.08
CA PRO A 249 11.81 -24.33 5.66
C PRO A 249 10.35 -23.85 5.63
N THR A 250 10.07 -22.54 5.58
CA THR A 250 8.68 -22.03 5.54
C THR A 250 8.11 -21.81 4.14
N TYR A 251 8.92 -21.96 3.09
CA TYR A 251 8.55 -21.64 1.71
C TYR A 251 7.22 -22.30 1.25
N GLN A 252 7.06 -23.61 1.46
CA GLN A 252 5.87 -24.33 1.01
C GLN A 252 4.63 -24.05 1.88
N SER A 253 4.80 -23.86 3.19
CA SER A 253 3.69 -23.54 4.10
C SER A 253 3.19 -22.10 3.94
N ALA A 254 4.02 -21.20 3.40
CA ALA A 254 3.60 -19.88 2.94
C ALA A 254 2.88 -19.89 1.57
N GLY A 255 2.65 -21.06 0.97
CA GLY A 255 1.91 -21.20 -0.30
C GLY A 255 2.73 -20.86 -1.55
N CYS A 256 4.04 -20.71 -1.44
CA CYS A 256 4.88 -20.34 -2.58
C CYS A 256 5.08 -21.49 -3.59
N PRO A 257 5.11 -21.20 -4.90
CA PRO A 257 5.17 -22.22 -5.95
C PRO A 257 6.57 -22.83 -6.11
N GLY A 258 6.65 -24.13 -6.40
CA GLY A 258 7.92 -24.85 -6.62
C GLY A 258 8.74 -25.03 -5.34
N THR A 259 10.06 -24.88 -5.45
CA THR A 259 10.99 -24.82 -4.32
C THR A 259 11.62 -23.43 -4.19
N CYS A 260 12.25 -23.16 -3.04
CA CYS A 260 12.92 -21.89 -2.81
C CYS A 260 14.10 -21.66 -3.77
N ASP A 261 14.81 -22.73 -4.18
CA ASP A 261 15.86 -22.64 -5.20
C ASP A 261 15.31 -22.26 -6.59
N ASP A 262 14.12 -22.78 -6.97
CA ASP A 262 13.47 -22.43 -8.25
C ASP A 262 13.09 -20.95 -8.29
N ALA A 263 12.59 -20.40 -7.17
CA ALA A 263 12.32 -18.97 -7.06
C ALA A 263 13.59 -18.13 -7.13
N VAL A 264 14.73 -18.61 -6.64
CA VAL A 264 16.02 -17.90 -6.76
C VAL A 264 16.52 -17.87 -8.20
N MET A 265 16.20 -18.88 -9.03
CA MET A 265 16.55 -18.87 -10.46
C MET A 265 15.88 -17.75 -11.26
N ASP A 266 14.60 -17.46 -10.98
CA ASP A 266 13.78 -16.53 -11.79
C ASP A 266 13.88 -15.06 -11.32
N PRO A 267 14.47 -14.15 -12.12
CA PRO A 267 14.60 -12.74 -11.75
C PRO A 267 13.24 -12.05 -11.54
N ARG A 268 12.17 -12.50 -12.20
CA ARG A 268 10.85 -11.85 -12.19
C ARG A 268 10.19 -11.88 -10.81
N ASN A 269 10.59 -12.83 -9.96
CA ASN A 269 10.14 -12.94 -8.57
C ASN A 269 10.61 -11.74 -7.70
N TYR A 270 11.62 -10.98 -8.13
CA TYR A 270 12.28 -9.93 -7.34
C TYR A 270 11.91 -8.50 -7.75
N ALA A 271 10.96 -8.31 -8.68
CA ALA A 271 10.49 -6.99 -9.10
C ALA A 271 10.03 -6.08 -7.94
N PHE A 272 9.50 -6.69 -6.86
CA PHE A 272 9.09 -6.02 -5.62
C PHE A 272 10.06 -6.21 -4.45
N ALA A 273 11.22 -6.84 -4.66
CA ALA A 273 12.21 -7.13 -3.60
C ALA A 273 13.17 -5.93 -3.39
N LYS A 274 12.59 -4.75 -3.12
CA LYS A 274 13.29 -3.46 -3.10
C LYS A 274 12.84 -2.58 -1.94
N TRP A 275 13.78 -2.19 -1.09
CA TRP A 275 13.58 -1.10 -0.13
C TRP A 275 13.48 0.23 -0.87
N LYS A 276 12.56 1.10 -0.44
CA LYS A 276 12.51 2.52 -0.82
C LYS A 276 12.51 3.35 0.46
N ILE A 277 13.64 3.98 0.76
CA ILE A 277 13.95 4.58 2.06
C ILE A 277 13.93 6.10 1.91
N ASN A 278 13.05 6.76 2.68
CA ASN A 278 12.97 8.22 2.73
C ASN A 278 14.05 8.77 3.68
N TYR A 279 14.09 8.26 4.93
CA TYR A 279 15.15 8.58 5.88
C TYR A 279 15.23 7.60 7.06
N ILE A 280 16.37 7.58 7.76
CA ILE A 280 16.52 7.06 9.11
C ILE A 280 17.10 8.16 10.02
N ALA A 281 16.28 8.63 10.96
CA ALA A 281 16.66 9.60 11.98
C ALA A 281 17.04 8.88 13.28
N VAL A 282 18.05 9.41 13.98
CA VAL A 282 18.42 8.95 15.33
C VAL A 282 18.52 10.15 16.25
N TYR A 283 17.65 10.16 17.26
CA TYR A 283 17.58 11.15 18.32
C TYR A 283 18.19 10.56 19.59
N ARG A 284 18.78 11.41 20.43
CA ARG A 284 19.21 11.06 21.78
C ARG A 284 18.54 12.02 22.74
N LEU A 285 18.07 11.53 23.88
CA LEU A 285 17.74 12.38 25.00
C LEU A 285 18.98 13.22 25.36
N PRO A 286 18.83 14.52 25.69
CA PRO A 286 19.92 15.29 26.25
C PRO A 286 20.43 14.56 27.49
N SER A 287 21.70 14.15 27.49
CA SER A 287 22.33 13.57 28.67
C SER A 287 22.16 14.54 29.83
N LEU A 288 21.55 14.12 30.94
CA LEU A 288 21.43 14.92 32.15
C LEU A 288 22.82 15.38 32.56
N GLN A 289 23.17 16.62 32.23
CA GLN A 289 24.44 17.20 32.65
C GLN A 289 24.44 17.18 34.18
N LYS A 290 25.40 16.46 34.78
CA LYS A 290 25.62 16.50 36.23
C LYS A 290 25.92 17.95 36.60
N THR A 291 24.90 18.64 37.11
CA THR A 291 24.98 20.05 37.48
C THR A 291 25.99 20.18 38.62
N ARG A 292 27.18 20.72 38.32
CA ARG A 292 28.10 21.16 39.36
C ARG A 292 27.39 22.26 40.16
N GLY A 293 26.97 21.91 41.37
CA GLY A 293 26.13 22.79 42.17
C GLY A 293 26.82 24.10 42.51
N SER A 294 26.16 25.20 42.18
CA SER A 294 26.41 26.51 42.81
C SER A 294 25.26 26.80 43.77
N ARG A 295 25.58 27.32 44.96
CA ARG A 295 24.59 27.76 45.95
C ARG A 295 24.11 29.19 45.63
N ASN A 296 23.06 29.60 46.36
CA ASN A 296 22.46 30.95 46.50
C ASN A 296 21.21 31.19 45.63
N THR A 297 20.13 31.83 46.12
CA THR A 297 19.69 32.17 47.50
C THR A 297 18.16 32.37 47.49
N HIS A 298 17.49 32.35 48.64
CA HIS A 298 16.03 32.59 48.73
C HIS A 298 15.62 34.03 48.41
N THR A 299 14.48 34.22 47.73
CA THR A 299 13.40 35.12 48.17
C THR A 299 12.05 34.67 47.56
N PRO A 300 10.94 34.57 48.32
CA PRO A 300 9.62 34.21 47.78
C PRO A 300 8.80 35.44 47.31
N SER A 301 7.82 35.22 46.43
CA SER A 301 6.83 36.23 46.01
C SER A 301 5.39 35.69 46.13
N LEU A 302 4.41 36.60 46.15
CA LEU A 302 3.07 36.39 46.71
C LEU A 302 2.08 35.64 45.78
N LYS A 303 1.07 35.01 46.40
CA LYS A 303 -0.16 34.54 45.75
C LYS A 303 -1.23 35.64 45.73
N THR A 304 -2.13 35.60 44.73
CA THR A 304 -3.58 35.96 44.70
C THR A 304 -3.97 36.83 43.49
N PRO A 305 -5.26 36.87 43.07
CA PRO A 305 -6.37 35.92 43.29
C PRO A 305 -7.00 35.41 41.96
N LEU A 306 -7.95 34.48 42.05
CA LEU A 306 -8.75 34.03 40.89
C LEU A 306 -9.66 35.15 40.35
N ARG A 307 -9.83 35.22 39.02
CA ARG A 307 -11.02 35.82 38.40
C ARG A 307 -11.96 34.74 37.89
N ARG A 308 -13.24 34.82 38.24
CA ARG A 308 -14.32 34.06 37.57
C ARG A 308 -14.43 34.51 36.11
N HIS A 309 -14.68 33.58 35.20
CA HIS A 309 -15.27 33.88 33.89
C HIS A 309 -16.57 33.08 33.72
N THR A 310 -17.53 33.71 33.04
CA THR A 310 -18.94 33.31 33.09
C THR A 310 -19.21 32.17 32.10
N ARG A 311 -19.94 31.13 32.56
CA ARG A 311 -20.28 29.96 31.74
C ARG A 311 -21.37 30.29 30.72
N ILE A 312 -20.98 30.73 29.53
CA ILE A 312 -21.91 30.84 28.40
C ILE A 312 -22.28 29.42 27.95
N LEU A 313 -23.58 29.12 27.97
CA LEU A 313 -24.13 27.89 27.39
C LEU A 313 -24.22 28.05 25.87
N GLN A 314 -23.18 27.63 25.16
CA GLN A 314 -23.32 27.30 23.73
C GLN A 314 -23.91 25.90 23.61
N ASN A 315 -25.03 25.77 22.88
CA ASN A 315 -25.58 24.49 22.49
C ASN A 315 -24.57 23.74 21.62
N ARG A 316 -23.95 22.69 22.16
CA ARG A 316 -23.31 21.67 21.33
C ARG A 316 -24.41 20.86 20.64
N ASN A 317 -24.83 21.31 19.46
CA ASN A 317 -25.47 20.42 18.50
C ASN A 317 -24.45 19.33 18.18
N ASN A 318 -24.60 18.17 18.81
CA ASN A 318 -23.63 17.09 18.77
C ASN A 318 -23.79 16.26 17.49
N ASN A 319 -23.74 16.96 16.34
CA ASN A 319 -23.66 16.36 15.02
C ASN A 319 -22.33 15.62 14.94
N ASN A 320 -22.39 14.34 15.28
CA ASN A 320 -21.25 13.43 15.29
C ASN A 320 -20.94 13.02 13.84
N THR A 321 -20.57 14.01 13.03
CA THR A 321 -20.33 13.88 11.60
C THR A 321 -19.07 13.04 11.40
N LYS A 322 -19.24 11.79 10.95
CA LYS A 322 -18.10 10.95 10.57
C LYS A 322 -17.32 11.64 9.46
N THR A 323 -16.12 12.10 9.76
CA THR A 323 -15.20 12.70 8.80
C THR A 323 -14.38 11.60 8.15
N PHE A 324 -14.55 11.43 6.85
CA PHE A 324 -13.74 10.55 6.02
C PHE A 324 -12.29 11.04 6.01
N THR A 325 -11.35 10.11 6.24
CA THR A 325 -9.90 10.36 6.20
C THR A 325 -9.36 9.87 4.86
N LEU A 326 -8.47 10.64 4.24
CA LEU A 326 -7.81 10.22 2.99
C LEU A 326 -6.87 9.05 3.27
N THR A 327 -7.11 7.90 2.64
CA THR A 327 -6.28 6.70 2.72
C THR A 327 -5.26 6.69 1.58
N ASP A 328 -5.73 6.77 0.33
CA ASP A 328 -4.90 6.63 -0.87
C ASP A 328 -5.12 7.80 -1.85
N MET A 329 -4.07 8.21 -2.57
CA MET A 329 -4.12 9.29 -3.56
C MET A 329 -3.24 8.96 -4.78
N TYR A 330 -3.87 8.51 -5.85
CA TYR A 330 -3.23 8.26 -7.14
C TYR A 330 -3.30 9.53 -7.97
N THR A 331 -2.18 10.22 -8.18
CA THR A 331 -2.10 11.48 -8.97
C THR A 331 -0.67 11.76 -9.44
N GLY A 332 -0.50 12.61 -10.46
CA GLY A 332 0.80 13.02 -10.98
C GLY A 332 1.65 11.86 -11.51
N THR A 333 2.98 12.09 -11.59
CA THR A 333 3.96 11.08 -12.03
C THR A 333 3.94 9.81 -11.20
N GLY A 334 3.45 9.88 -9.95
CA GLY A 334 3.28 8.74 -9.06
C GLY A 334 2.09 7.85 -9.39
N PHE A 335 1.08 8.31 -10.15
CA PHE A 335 -0.20 7.61 -10.35
C PHE A 335 0.00 6.14 -10.73
N LEU A 336 0.75 5.88 -11.82
CA LEU A 336 0.94 4.54 -12.38
C LEU A 336 1.74 3.59 -11.48
N ASN A 337 2.26 4.02 -10.33
CA ASN A 337 3.09 3.18 -9.46
C ASN A 337 2.30 2.34 -8.46
N GLY A 338 1.04 2.68 -8.20
CA GLY A 338 0.12 1.88 -7.40
C GLY A 338 -0.78 0.93 -8.21
N TRP A 339 -0.50 0.73 -9.50
CA TRP A 339 -1.33 -0.07 -10.42
C TRP A 339 -0.51 -1.19 -11.05
N ASP A 340 -1.02 -2.42 -10.92
CA ASP A 340 -0.56 -3.57 -11.71
C ASP A 340 -0.96 -3.39 -13.18
N PHE A 341 -0.36 -4.18 -14.08
CA PHE A 341 -0.71 -4.18 -15.51
C PHE A 341 -0.95 -5.61 -16.00
N PHE A 342 -2.21 -5.93 -16.28
CA PHE A 342 -2.61 -7.20 -16.89
C PHE A 342 -2.19 -7.27 -18.35
N SER A 343 -1.72 -8.43 -18.78
CA SER A 343 -1.35 -8.70 -20.19
C SER A 343 -1.85 -10.05 -20.71
N GLY A 344 -2.95 -10.55 -20.13
CA GLY A 344 -3.57 -11.82 -20.54
C GLY A 344 -4.63 -11.66 -21.64
N PRO A 345 -5.30 -12.77 -22.03
CA PRO A 345 -6.49 -12.72 -22.85
C PRO A 345 -7.64 -12.00 -22.14
N ASP A 346 -8.49 -11.31 -22.89
CA ASP A 346 -9.67 -10.66 -22.33
C ASP A 346 -10.70 -11.66 -21.76
N PRO A 347 -11.14 -11.51 -20.49
CA PRO A 347 -12.13 -12.41 -19.89
C PRO A 347 -13.51 -12.35 -20.55
N THR A 348 -13.85 -11.23 -21.20
CA THR A 348 -15.12 -11.01 -21.92
C THR A 348 -15.00 -11.26 -23.42
N HIS A 349 -13.99 -12.03 -23.84
CA HIS A 349 -13.76 -12.46 -25.23
C HIS A 349 -13.43 -11.34 -26.23
N GLY A 350 -13.07 -10.14 -25.76
CA GLY A 350 -12.82 -8.97 -26.62
C GLY A 350 -11.69 -9.11 -27.65
N ASN A 351 -11.79 -8.32 -28.72
CA ASN A 351 -10.78 -8.12 -29.77
C ASN A 351 -9.63 -7.21 -29.29
N VAL A 352 -9.15 -7.45 -28.08
CA VAL A 352 -8.19 -6.61 -27.36
C VAL A 352 -7.03 -7.46 -26.86
N LYS A 353 -5.85 -6.86 -26.76
CA LYS A 353 -4.63 -7.47 -26.24
C LYS A 353 -4.07 -6.56 -25.16
N TYR A 354 -4.13 -7.00 -23.92
CA TYR A 354 -3.63 -6.17 -22.82
C TYR A 354 -2.10 -6.18 -22.75
N GLN A 355 -1.51 -5.03 -22.41
CA GLN A 355 -0.06 -4.79 -22.44
C GLN A 355 0.54 -4.79 -21.03
N THR A 356 1.83 -5.15 -20.94
CA THR A 356 2.60 -4.90 -19.71
C THR A 356 2.78 -3.40 -19.48
N LYS A 357 3.07 -2.98 -18.25
CA LYS A 357 3.36 -1.57 -17.92
C LYS A 357 4.49 -1.00 -18.80
N ALA A 358 5.52 -1.79 -19.06
CA ALA A 358 6.65 -1.39 -19.90
C ALA A 358 6.24 -1.19 -21.36
N ASP A 359 5.49 -2.14 -21.94
CA ASP A 359 4.97 -2.04 -23.32
C ASP A 359 4.00 -0.87 -23.48
N ALA A 360 3.11 -0.66 -22.51
CA ALA A 360 2.13 0.43 -22.52
C ALA A 360 2.81 1.80 -22.48
N ILE A 361 3.84 1.98 -21.64
CA ILE A 361 4.65 3.21 -21.60
C ILE A 361 5.43 3.38 -22.91
N ALA A 362 6.14 2.34 -23.38
CA ALA A 362 6.97 2.40 -24.60
C ALA A 362 6.17 2.72 -25.88
N LYS A 363 4.89 2.32 -25.95
CA LYS A 363 3.97 2.63 -27.07
C LYS A 363 3.25 3.98 -26.94
N GLY A 364 3.37 4.65 -25.79
CA GLY A 364 2.63 5.86 -25.45
C GLY A 364 1.13 5.61 -25.19
N LEU A 365 0.79 4.41 -24.69
CA LEU A 365 -0.56 4.01 -24.28
C LEU A 365 -0.83 4.31 -22.81
N ALA A 366 0.19 4.28 -21.95
CA ALA A 366 0.10 4.68 -20.55
C ALA A 366 1.19 5.71 -20.22
N PHE A 367 0.81 6.92 -19.83
CA PHE A 367 1.75 8.00 -19.50
C PHE A 367 1.10 9.06 -18.61
N VAL A 368 1.91 9.99 -18.09
CA VAL A 368 1.43 11.18 -17.35
C VAL A 368 1.78 12.42 -18.17
N GLN A 369 0.83 13.34 -18.30
CA GLN A 369 0.96 14.61 -19.03
C GLN A 369 1.65 15.68 -18.17
N ASP A 370 2.14 16.74 -18.81
CA ASP A 370 2.79 17.88 -18.15
C ASP A 370 1.86 18.62 -17.15
N ASP A 371 0.54 18.48 -17.29
CA ASP A 371 -0.47 18.99 -16.35
C ASP A 371 -0.74 18.04 -15.16
N GLY A 372 0.02 16.96 -15.04
CA GLY A 372 -0.06 15.97 -13.97
C GLY A 372 -1.18 14.93 -14.13
N ALA A 373 -1.99 15.01 -15.19
CA ALA A 373 -3.05 14.04 -15.44
C ALA A 373 -2.50 12.78 -16.13
N THR A 374 -2.96 11.61 -15.68
CA THR A 374 -2.62 10.32 -16.28
C THR A 374 -3.49 10.03 -17.49
N THR A 375 -2.89 9.48 -18.54
CA THR A 375 -3.60 8.92 -19.69
C THR A 375 -3.37 7.43 -19.82
N LEU A 376 -4.48 6.72 -20.04
CA LEU A 376 -4.54 5.32 -20.46
C LEU A 376 -5.29 5.29 -21.80
N ALA A 377 -4.76 4.61 -22.82
CA ALA A 377 -5.22 4.72 -24.19
C ALA A 377 -5.19 3.40 -24.96
N VAL A 378 -6.15 3.25 -25.86
CA VAL A 378 -6.12 2.24 -26.94
C VAL A 378 -5.14 2.68 -28.03
N ASP A 379 -4.45 1.72 -28.67
CA ASP A 379 -3.61 1.99 -29.85
C ASP A 379 -4.42 2.62 -31.01
N ASP A 380 -4.11 3.87 -31.34
CA ASP A 380 -4.72 4.67 -32.41
C ASP A 380 -3.82 4.85 -33.65
N LYS A 381 -2.83 3.96 -33.83
CA LYS A 381 -1.81 4.04 -34.89
C LYS A 381 -1.78 2.81 -35.78
N SER A 382 -1.90 1.60 -35.22
CA SER A 382 -1.79 0.36 -36.01
C SER A 382 -3.06 0.08 -36.83
N VAL A 383 -2.88 -0.38 -38.07
CA VAL A 383 -3.93 -1.07 -38.84
C VAL A 383 -3.72 -2.57 -38.65
N ILE A 384 -4.78 -3.30 -38.29
CA ILE A 384 -4.71 -4.76 -38.06
C ILE A 384 -5.79 -5.49 -38.89
N PRO A 385 -5.61 -6.79 -39.24
CA PRO A 385 -6.65 -7.55 -39.92
C PRO A 385 -7.96 -7.58 -39.14
N ALA A 386 -9.10 -7.68 -39.83
CA ALA A 386 -10.41 -7.81 -39.17
C ALA A 386 -10.45 -9.09 -38.31
N GLY A 387 -10.83 -8.96 -37.04
CA GLY A 387 -10.74 -10.03 -36.04
C GLY A 387 -9.36 -10.17 -35.37
N GLY A 388 -8.39 -9.32 -35.71
CA GLY A 388 -7.16 -9.14 -34.93
C GLY A 388 -7.42 -8.43 -33.59
N ARG A 389 -6.49 -8.59 -32.65
CA ARG A 389 -6.55 -7.93 -31.32
C ARG A 389 -5.73 -6.65 -31.31
N ARG A 390 -6.30 -5.54 -30.82
CA ARG A 390 -5.64 -4.22 -30.68
C ARG A 390 -5.12 -4.01 -29.25
N ASP A 391 -4.00 -3.29 -29.09
CA ASP A 391 -3.31 -3.15 -27.79
C ASP A 391 -4.04 -2.18 -26.81
N SER A 392 -4.17 -2.55 -25.51
CA SER A 392 -4.86 -1.81 -24.41
C SER A 392 -4.37 -2.23 -22.99
N SER A 393 -5.07 -1.88 -21.88
CA SER A 393 -4.93 -2.41 -20.48
C SER A 393 -6.08 -1.90 -19.58
N LEU A 394 -6.63 -2.56 -18.52
CA LEU A 394 -6.51 -3.91 -17.90
C LEU A 394 -7.77 -4.80 -18.24
N GLY A 395 -8.21 -5.91 -17.59
CA GLY A 395 -7.86 -6.65 -16.34
C GLY A 395 -8.60 -8.02 -16.18
N PRO A 396 -8.34 -8.85 -15.12
CA PRO A 396 -8.99 -10.16 -14.92
C PRO A 396 -9.64 -10.47 -13.54
N ASN A 397 -10.32 -11.64 -13.47
CA ASN A 397 -10.91 -12.36 -12.30
C ASN A 397 -12.34 -12.01 -11.84
N TRP A 398 -13.21 -11.75 -12.82
CA TRP A 398 -14.67 -11.78 -12.73
C TRP A 398 -15.25 -13.18 -12.43
N PRO A 399 -16.39 -13.37 -11.71
CA PRO A 399 -17.17 -12.43 -10.88
C PRO A 399 -17.09 -12.72 -9.36
N ALA A 400 -16.19 -13.62 -8.93
CA ALA A 400 -16.34 -14.36 -7.66
C ALA A 400 -16.21 -13.52 -6.36
N GLY A 401 -15.69 -12.30 -6.43
CA GLY A 401 -15.56 -11.37 -5.29
C GLY A 401 -16.55 -10.18 -5.30
N GLY A 402 -17.53 -10.20 -6.21
CA GLY A 402 -18.42 -9.07 -6.49
C GLY A 402 -17.73 -7.96 -7.30
N GLU A 403 -18.52 -7.18 -8.02
CA GLU A 403 -18.05 -6.12 -8.94
C GLU A 403 -18.98 -4.90 -8.88
N ILE A 404 -18.40 -3.70 -8.94
CA ILE A 404 -19.09 -2.41 -8.74
C ILE A 404 -18.73 -1.45 -9.87
N ASP A 405 -19.65 -1.26 -10.82
CA ASP A 405 -19.42 -0.42 -11.98
C ASP A 405 -19.83 1.03 -11.69
N ILE A 406 -18.83 1.90 -11.64
CA ILE A 406 -18.98 3.32 -11.28
C ILE A 406 -19.16 4.21 -12.52
N LEU A 407 -18.47 3.88 -13.61
CA LEU A 407 -18.42 4.63 -14.86
C LEU A 407 -18.26 3.65 -16.02
N GLU A 408 -19.39 3.17 -16.55
CA GLU A 408 -19.47 2.03 -17.47
C GLU A 408 -20.46 2.33 -18.61
N GLY A 409 -20.22 1.73 -19.77
CA GLY A 409 -20.98 1.99 -21.00
C GLY A 409 -20.21 1.57 -22.26
N VAL A 410 -20.91 1.57 -23.39
CA VAL A 410 -20.42 1.09 -24.69
C VAL A 410 -20.82 2.01 -25.85
N HIS A 411 -19.97 2.09 -26.88
CA HIS A 411 -20.19 2.89 -28.11
C HIS A 411 -20.46 4.38 -27.81
N ASP A 412 -21.24 5.05 -28.66
CA ASP A 412 -21.70 6.44 -28.45
C ASP A 412 -22.90 6.55 -27.47
N GLN A 413 -22.92 5.75 -26.39
CA GLN A 413 -23.96 5.88 -25.36
C GLN A 413 -23.97 7.31 -24.76
N PRO A 414 -25.15 7.92 -24.54
CA PRO A 414 -25.24 9.32 -24.10
C PRO A 414 -25.17 9.48 -22.58
N THR A 415 -25.42 8.43 -21.80
CA THR A 415 -25.53 8.46 -20.34
C THR A 415 -24.84 7.25 -19.72
N ASN A 416 -24.43 7.37 -18.46
CA ASN A 416 -23.66 6.35 -17.76
C ASN A 416 -24.53 5.16 -17.31
N GLN A 417 -23.95 3.96 -17.33
CA GLN A 417 -24.49 2.80 -16.65
C GLN A 417 -23.79 2.61 -15.29
N TYR A 418 -24.56 2.20 -14.28
CA TYR A 418 -24.07 1.82 -12.96
C TYR A 418 -24.62 0.43 -12.64
N THR A 419 -23.75 -0.55 -12.37
CA THR A 419 -24.13 -1.96 -12.15
C THR A 419 -23.45 -2.57 -10.93
N LEU A 420 -24.06 -3.65 -10.42
CA LEU A 420 -23.46 -4.60 -9.51
C LEU A 420 -23.58 -6.01 -10.09
N HIS A 421 -22.48 -6.75 -10.08
CA HIS A 421 -22.44 -8.17 -10.44
C HIS A 421 -22.03 -8.98 -9.21
N THR A 422 -22.79 -10.02 -8.88
CA THR A 422 -22.60 -10.81 -7.64
C THR A 422 -22.74 -12.32 -7.88
N SER A 423 -22.51 -13.10 -6.83
CA SER A 423 -23.06 -14.45 -6.67
C SER A 423 -24.59 -14.43 -6.40
N PRO A 424 -25.30 -15.57 -6.54
CA PRO A 424 -26.75 -15.66 -6.26
C PRO A 424 -27.13 -15.28 -4.82
N GLY A 425 -28.07 -14.35 -4.68
CA GLY A 425 -28.62 -13.88 -3.39
C GLY A 425 -28.98 -12.39 -3.37
N CYS A 426 -28.24 -11.58 -4.12
CA CYS A 426 -28.39 -10.13 -4.20
C CYS A 426 -29.45 -9.68 -5.23
N THR A 427 -30.31 -8.73 -4.84
CA THR A 427 -31.26 -8.04 -5.74
C THR A 427 -31.33 -6.53 -5.45
N LEU A 428 -31.58 -5.72 -6.48
CA LEU A 428 -31.61 -4.26 -6.38
C LEU A 428 -32.86 -3.75 -5.67
N SER A 429 -32.65 -3.04 -4.56
CA SER A 429 -33.62 -2.14 -3.94
C SER A 429 -32.93 -0.84 -3.54
N THR A 430 -33.61 0.29 -3.72
CA THR A 430 -33.18 1.59 -3.19
C THR A 430 -33.68 1.85 -1.76
N GLY A 431 -34.42 0.91 -1.16
CA GLY A 431 -35.09 1.12 0.12
C GLY A 431 -35.97 2.38 0.10
N ASN A 432 -35.74 3.28 1.06
CA ASN A 432 -36.42 4.58 1.14
C ASN A 432 -35.57 5.74 0.55
N VAL A 433 -34.43 5.45 -0.09
CA VAL A 433 -33.56 6.48 -0.68
C VAL A 433 -34.05 6.79 -2.09
N LYS A 434 -34.22 8.09 -2.39
CA LYS A 434 -34.46 8.56 -3.76
C LYS A 434 -33.15 8.53 -4.54
N VAL A 435 -33.20 8.04 -5.78
CA VAL A 435 -32.12 8.13 -6.78
C VAL A 435 -32.49 9.10 -7.91
N SER A 436 -31.53 9.53 -8.73
CA SER A 436 -31.78 10.31 -9.96
C SER A 436 -31.83 9.48 -11.25
N SER A 437 -31.38 8.23 -11.22
CA SER A 437 -31.23 7.37 -12.41
C SER A 437 -32.32 6.28 -12.49
N ASN A 438 -32.56 5.73 -13.68
CA ASN A 438 -33.62 4.75 -13.91
C ASN A 438 -33.10 3.32 -13.70
N VAL A 439 -33.79 2.51 -12.88
CA VAL A 439 -33.50 1.06 -12.75
C VAL A 439 -33.83 0.34 -14.06
N PHE A 440 -32.88 -0.38 -14.65
CA PHE A 440 -33.10 -1.18 -15.86
C PHE A 440 -33.13 -2.70 -15.58
N ASN A 441 -32.30 -3.20 -14.67
CA ASN A 441 -32.35 -4.58 -14.19
C ASN A 441 -32.22 -4.64 -12.66
N LYS A 442 -32.87 -5.63 -12.03
CA LYS A 442 -32.83 -5.86 -10.58
C LYS A 442 -32.08 -7.12 -10.15
N GLN A 443 -31.75 -8.02 -11.08
CA GLN A 443 -31.08 -9.28 -10.76
C GLN A 443 -29.55 -9.10 -10.78
N CYS A 444 -28.92 -9.09 -9.60
CA CYS A 444 -27.49 -8.76 -9.49
C CYS A 444 -26.58 -9.98 -9.76
N ALA A 445 -27.11 -11.19 -9.56
CA ALA A 445 -26.31 -12.39 -9.70
C ALA A 445 -25.93 -12.67 -11.16
N SER A 446 -24.64 -12.68 -11.46
CA SER A 446 -24.14 -13.11 -12.76
C SER A 446 -23.99 -14.63 -12.77
N SER A 447 -24.69 -15.30 -13.70
CA SER A 447 -24.78 -16.77 -13.71
C SER A 447 -25.24 -17.33 -15.06
N GLY A 448 -24.67 -18.47 -15.46
CA GLY A 448 -24.94 -19.08 -16.77
C GLY A 448 -24.53 -18.11 -17.89
N ASN A 449 -25.51 -17.71 -18.70
CA ASN A 449 -25.32 -16.71 -19.77
C ASN A 449 -25.84 -15.31 -19.38
N SER A 450 -26.27 -15.11 -18.12
CA SER A 450 -26.86 -13.86 -17.63
C SER A 450 -25.82 -13.03 -16.90
N ASN A 451 -25.09 -12.17 -17.63
CA ASN A 451 -24.00 -11.35 -17.10
C ASN A 451 -24.39 -9.87 -16.93
N THR A 452 -25.67 -9.50 -17.07
CA THR A 452 -26.16 -8.10 -17.14
C THR A 452 -26.00 -7.30 -15.84
N GLY A 453 -25.81 -7.96 -14.69
CA GLY A 453 -25.80 -7.29 -13.38
C GLY A 453 -27.14 -6.61 -13.04
N CYS A 454 -27.23 -6.00 -11.86
CA CYS A 454 -28.37 -5.15 -11.49
C CYS A 454 -27.95 -3.69 -11.44
N GLY A 455 -28.73 -2.80 -12.04
CA GLY A 455 -28.22 -1.47 -12.31
C GLY A 455 -29.22 -0.40 -12.68
N PHE A 456 -28.63 0.79 -12.81
CA PHE A 456 -29.27 2.04 -13.14
C PHE A 456 -28.65 2.58 -14.43
N ILE A 457 -29.47 3.17 -15.31
CA ILE A 457 -29.01 3.99 -16.42
C ILE A 457 -29.31 5.46 -16.09
N ASP A 458 -28.31 6.32 -16.23
CA ASP A 458 -28.48 7.74 -15.93
C ASP A 458 -29.39 8.44 -16.94
N THR A 459 -29.98 9.56 -16.50
CA THR A 459 -30.80 10.45 -17.33
C THR A 459 -30.05 11.71 -17.75
N ASP A 460 -28.94 12.05 -17.11
CA ASP A 460 -28.14 13.23 -17.42
C ASP A 460 -27.05 12.91 -18.46
N SER A 461 -27.19 13.46 -19.67
CA SER A 461 -26.21 13.34 -20.77
C SER A 461 -24.79 13.85 -20.44
N ARG A 462 -24.62 14.56 -19.33
CA ARG A 462 -23.31 15.04 -18.84
C ARG A 462 -22.49 13.96 -18.14
N THR A 463 -23.03 12.75 -17.98
CA THR A 463 -22.43 11.64 -17.21
C THR A 463 -21.43 10.81 -18.03
N TYR A 464 -21.70 10.54 -19.31
CA TYR A 464 -20.88 9.65 -20.14
C TYR A 464 -20.44 10.29 -21.47
N GLY A 465 -19.42 9.70 -22.08
CA GLY A 465 -19.05 9.89 -23.49
C GLY A 465 -18.92 11.36 -23.91
N LYS A 466 -19.60 11.71 -25.01
CA LYS A 466 -19.48 13.04 -25.63
C LYS A 466 -19.96 14.19 -24.73
N GLY A 467 -21.01 14.00 -23.94
CA GLY A 467 -21.56 15.06 -23.08
C GLY A 467 -20.69 15.33 -21.86
N PHE A 468 -20.17 14.27 -21.21
CA PHE A 468 -19.14 14.36 -20.17
C PHE A 468 -17.88 15.06 -20.71
N ASN A 469 -17.34 14.61 -21.84
CA ASN A 469 -16.13 15.17 -22.44
C ASN A 469 -16.28 16.64 -22.86
N ALA A 470 -17.47 17.06 -23.32
CA ALA A 470 -17.74 18.45 -23.70
C ALA A 470 -17.65 19.46 -22.54
N LEU A 471 -17.77 19.00 -21.28
CA LEU A 471 -17.61 19.81 -20.07
C LEU A 471 -16.20 19.72 -19.47
N GLY A 472 -15.27 19.02 -20.13
CA GLY A 472 -13.99 18.65 -19.53
C GLY A 472 -14.13 17.57 -18.45
N GLY A 473 -15.16 16.72 -18.54
CA GLY A 473 -15.47 15.63 -17.63
C GLY A 473 -16.22 16.06 -16.36
N GLY A 474 -15.96 15.33 -15.28
CA GLY A 474 -16.60 15.55 -13.97
C GLY A 474 -15.83 14.87 -12.85
N VAL A 475 -16.56 14.46 -11.80
CA VAL A 475 -16.09 13.60 -10.71
C VAL A 475 -17.15 12.53 -10.45
N TYR A 476 -16.72 11.29 -10.32
CA TYR A 476 -17.51 10.21 -9.75
C TYR A 476 -17.09 9.95 -8.31
N ALA A 477 -18.06 9.68 -7.44
CA ALA A 477 -17.82 9.31 -6.06
C ALA A 477 -18.70 8.10 -5.70
N HIS A 478 -18.09 7.03 -5.22
CA HIS A 478 -18.81 5.89 -4.64
C HIS A 478 -18.65 5.87 -3.12
N LEU A 479 -19.68 5.39 -2.42
CA LEU A 479 -19.65 5.13 -0.99
C LEU A 479 -20.23 3.76 -0.71
N TRP A 480 -19.39 2.86 -0.23
CA TRP A 480 -19.78 1.56 0.29
C TRP A 480 -19.75 1.60 1.82
N ASN A 481 -20.88 1.28 2.47
CA ASN A 481 -20.96 1.13 3.92
C ASN A 481 -22.10 0.17 4.32
N LYS A 482 -22.41 0.09 5.62
CA LYS A 482 -23.48 -0.76 6.21
C LYS A 482 -24.90 -0.56 5.63
N GLU A 483 -25.18 0.57 4.97
CA GLU A 483 -26.45 0.85 4.30
C GLU A 483 -26.51 0.29 2.89
N GLY A 484 -25.36 -0.05 2.30
CA GLY A 484 -25.22 -0.48 0.91
C GLY A 484 -24.16 0.32 0.15
N ILE A 485 -24.29 0.32 -1.18
CA ILE A 485 -23.37 0.98 -2.11
C ILE A 485 -24.13 2.13 -2.80
N LYS A 486 -23.61 3.35 -2.73
CA LYS A 486 -24.15 4.58 -3.34
C LYS A 486 -23.15 5.15 -4.33
N VAL A 487 -23.62 5.72 -5.44
CA VAL A 487 -22.79 6.42 -6.44
C VAL A 487 -23.37 7.79 -6.75
N TRP A 488 -22.52 8.82 -6.84
CA TRP A 488 -22.85 10.16 -7.33
C TRP A 488 -21.95 10.51 -8.53
N HIS A 489 -22.51 11.27 -9.47
CA HIS A 489 -21.78 11.99 -10.50
C HIS A 489 -21.91 13.50 -10.25
N PHE A 490 -20.82 14.24 -10.44
CA PHE A 490 -20.80 15.71 -10.43
C PHE A 490 -20.16 16.20 -11.73
N ALA A 491 -20.88 17.00 -12.53
CA ALA A 491 -20.32 17.65 -13.71
C ALA A 491 -19.17 18.61 -13.30
N ARG A 492 -18.26 18.96 -14.23
CA ARG A 492 -17.05 19.77 -13.92
C ARG A 492 -17.33 21.06 -13.13
N ASN A 493 -18.47 21.70 -13.36
CA ASN A 493 -18.91 22.95 -12.71
C ASN A 493 -19.82 22.75 -11.47
N GLU A 494 -20.05 21.51 -11.05
CA GLU A 494 -20.96 21.09 -9.97
C GLU A 494 -20.25 20.25 -8.89
N ILE A 495 -18.92 20.18 -8.95
CA ILE A 495 -18.09 19.44 -7.98
C ILE A 495 -18.26 20.06 -6.59
N PRO A 496 -18.66 19.29 -5.56
CA PRO A 496 -18.78 19.78 -4.20
C PRO A 496 -17.43 20.28 -3.65
N ALA A 497 -17.41 21.47 -3.06
CA ALA A 497 -16.18 22.10 -2.55
C ALA A 497 -15.46 21.27 -1.48
N ASP A 498 -16.18 20.40 -0.76
CA ASP A 498 -15.61 19.44 0.19
C ASP A 498 -14.83 18.30 -0.50
N ILE A 499 -15.19 17.93 -1.74
CA ILE A 499 -14.37 17.04 -2.58
C ILE A 499 -13.12 17.77 -3.07
N GLU A 500 -13.24 19.04 -3.49
CA GLU A 500 -12.09 19.84 -3.95
C GLU A 500 -11.00 19.95 -2.87
N VAL A 501 -11.39 20.26 -1.62
CA VAL A 501 -10.47 20.35 -0.47
C VAL A 501 -10.15 19.00 0.19
N LYS A 502 -10.48 17.87 -0.46
CA LYS A 502 -10.17 16.49 -0.03
C LYS A 502 -10.73 16.11 1.35
N LYS A 503 -11.95 16.55 1.67
CA LYS A 503 -12.67 16.27 2.93
C LYS A 503 -14.14 15.87 2.68
N PRO A 504 -14.38 14.79 1.90
CA PRO A 504 -15.70 14.46 1.39
C PRO A 504 -16.75 14.26 2.49
N ASN A 505 -17.94 14.81 2.29
CA ASN A 505 -19.11 14.67 3.16
C ASN A 505 -20.36 14.25 2.34
N PRO A 506 -20.54 12.94 2.07
CA PRO A 506 -21.68 12.40 1.33
C PRO A 506 -23.07 12.75 1.87
N SER A 507 -23.19 13.18 3.14
CA SER A 507 -24.48 13.65 3.68
C SER A 507 -24.93 15.01 3.15
N SER A 508 -24.08 15.71 2.41
CA SER A 508 -24.34 17.04 1.83
C SER A 508 -24.65 17.03 0.33
N TRP A 509 -24.33 15.95 -0.39
CA TRP A 509 -24.35 15.89 -1.85
C TRP A 509 -25.72 15.64 -2.50
N GLY A 510 -26.78 15.55 -1.70
CA GLY A 510 -28.14 15.25 -2.19
C GLY A 510 -28.33 13.78 -2.63
N PRO A 511 -29.39 13.49 -3.40
CA PRO A 511 -29.70 12.14 -3.87
C PRO A 511 -28.58 11.53 -4.71
N PRO A 512 -28.19 10.26 -4.49
CA PRO A 512 -27.25 9.57 -5.36
C PRO A 512 -27.85 9.25 -6.73
N ALA A 513 -27.00 9.02 -7.72
CA ALA A 513 -27.38 8.50 -9.03
C ALA A 513 -27.80 7.03 -8.94
N ALA A 514 -27.02 6.20 -8.25
CA ALA A 514 -27.31 4.79 -7.99
C ALA A 514 -27.28 4.48 -6.49
N PHE A 515 -28.14 3.57 -6.04
CA PHE A 515 -28.07 3.01 -4.68
C PHE A 515 -28.62 1.58 -4.61
N TRP A 516 -27.79 0.66 -4.15
CA TRP A 516 -28.18 -0.70 -3.81
C TRP A 516 -28.15 -0.85 -2.29
N SER A 517 -29.31 -1.10 -1.69
CA SER A 517 -29.54 -1.19 -0.24
C SER A 517 -29.17 -2.56 0.33
N THR A 518 -28.57 -2.59 1.53
CA THR A 518 -28.33 -3.84 2.28
C THR A 518 -29.61 -4.62 2.62
N SER A 519 -30.79 -4.01 2.49
CA SER A 519 -32.10 -4.65 2.73
C SER A 519 -32.44 -5.82 1.79
N THR A 520 -31.79 -5.92 0.62
CA THR A 520 -32.08 -6.96 -0.40
C THR A 520 -30.81 -7.56 -1.02
N CYS A 521 -29.65 -7.24 -0.44
CA CYS A 521 -28.34 -7.68 -0.90
C CYS A 521 -27.36 -7.54 0.27
N ASP A 522 -26.92 -8.65 0.87
CA ASP A 522 -25.90 -8.56 1.92
C ASP A 522 -24.52 -8.27 1.31
N MET A 523 -24.12 -7.00 1.37
CA MET A 523 -22.85 -6.56 0.80
C MET A 523 -21.64 -7.25 1.43
N ALA A 524 -21.74 -7.75 2.67
CA ALA A 524 -20.61 -8.38 3.36
C ALA A 524 -20.35 -9.83 2.92
N SER A 525 -21.35 -10.52 2.36
CA SER A 525 -21.20 -11.88 1.83
C SER A 525 -21.12 -11.96 0.30
N HIS A 526 -21.46 -10.88 -0.42
CA HIS A 526 -21.34 -10.80 -1.87
C HIS A 526 -20.15 -9.98 -2.40
N PHE A 527 -19.54 -9.12 -1.57
CA PHE A 527 -18.41 -8.27 -1.96
C PHE A 527 -17.27 -8.40 -0.94
N HIS A 528 -16.04 -8.51 -1.43
CA HIS A 528 -14.84 -8.81 -0.63
C HIS A 528 -13.73 -7.78 -0.89
N ASP A 529 -12.45 -8.15 -0.74
CA ASP A 529 -11.33 -7.28 -1.05
C ASP A 529 -11.38 -6.83 -2.53
N HIS A 530 -11.57 -5.53 -2.75
CA HIS A 530 -11.75 -4.94 -4.09
C HIS A 530 -10.49 -4.25 -4.59
N ALA A 531 -10.16 -4.48 -5.86
CA ALA A 531 -9.17 -3.71 -6.60
C ALA A 531 -9.88 -2.64 -7.44
N LEU A 532 -9.27 -1.46 -7.57
CA LEU A 532 -9.73 -0.47 -8.55
C LEU A 532 -9.29 -0.92 -9.95
N VAL A 533 -10.22 -0.93 -10.91
CA VAL A 533 -9.96 -1.33 -12.29
C VAL A 533 -10.23 -0.15 -13.22
N LEU A 534 -9.40 -0.04 -14.26
CA LEU A 534 -9.55 0.87 -15.38
C LEU A 534 -9.17 0.10 -16.65
N ASP A 535 -10.12 -0.07 -17.56
CA ASP A 535 -9.92 -0.79 -18.82
C ASP A 535 -10.39 0.01 -20.05
N THR A 536 -10.18 -0.55 -21.23
CA THR A 536 -10.98 -0.21 -22.41
C THR A 536 -11.06 -1.45 -23.28
N THR A 537 -12.04 -2.29 -22.97
CA THR A 537 -12.37 -3.52 -23.70
C THR A 537 -12.95 -3.22 -25.07
N LEU A 538 -12.42 -3.86 -26.12
CA LEU A 538 -12.91 -3.69 -27.50
C LEU A 538 -13.70 -4.91 -27.95
N CYS A 539 -14.98 -4.75 -28.29
CA CYS A 539 -15.85 -5.84 -28.76
C CYS A 539 -15.97 -7.04 -27.81
N GLY A 540 -15.71 -6.86 -26.51
CA GLY A 540 -16.04 -7.85 -25.48
C GLY A 540 -17.56 -8.05 -25.33
N ASP A 541 -18.00 -9.03 -24.55
CA ASP A 541 -19.35 -9.59 -24.56
C ASP A 541 -20.47 -8.52 -24.66
N PHE A 542 -20.43 -7.45 -23.85
CA PHE A 542 -21.43 -6.37 -23.90
C PHE A 542 -21.31 -5.50 -25.16
N ALA A 543 -20.12 -4.98 -25.47
CA ALA A 543 -19.89 -4.11 -26.63
C ALA A 543 -20.13 -4.85 -27.96
N GLY A 544 -19.63 -6.09 -28.09
CA GLY A 544 -19.78 -6.92 -29.26
C GLY A 544 -21.24 -7.28 -29.56
N ALA A 545 -22.02 -7.63 -28.53
CA ALA A 545 -23.43 -8.02 -28.67
C ALA A 545 -24.38 -6.85 -29.00
N THR A 546 -23.96 -5.60 -28.74
CA THR A 546 -24.77 -4.37 -28.90
C THR A 546 -24.35 -3.49 -30.10
N PHE A 547 -23.23 -3.80 -30.75
CA PHE A 547 -22.61 -2.94 -31.77
C PHE A 547 -23.54 -2.59 -32.96
N SER A 548 -24.33 -3.54 -33.46
CA SER A 548 -25.20 -3.30 -34.61
C SER A 548 -26.48 -2.54 -34.24
N GLN A 549 -26.98 -2.73 -33.01
CA GLN A 549 -28.13 -2.03 -32.45
C GLN A 549 -27.78 -0.59 -32.06
N ALA A 550 -26.52 -0.32 -31.71
CA ALA A 550 -25.99 1.02 -31.49
C ALA A 550 -25.87 1.87 -32.77
N GLY A 551 -26.11 1.29 -33.95
CA GLY A 551 -26.03 1.99 -35.24
C GLY A 551 -24.60 2.17 -35.79
N CYS A 552 -23.61 1.50 -35.18
CA CYS A 552 -22.23 1.55 -35.65
C CYS A 552 -22.06 0.85 -37.01
N PRO A 553 -21.24 1.38 -37.94
CA PRO A 553 -21.11 0.83 -39.29
C PRO A 553 -20.28 -0.46 -39.33
N GLY A 554 -20.70 -1.41 -40.18
CA GLY A 554 -19.99 -2.68 -40.40
C GLY A 554 -20.18 -3.67 -39.25
N THR A 555 -19.14 -4.45 -38.96
CA THR A 555 -19.07 -5.33 -37.77
C THR A 555 -18.08 -4.77 -36.75
N CYS A 556 -18.23 -5.13 -35.48
CA CYS A 556 -17.30 -4.69 -34.43
C CYS A 556 -15.84 -5.11 -34.74
N ALA A 557 -15.65 -6.30 -35.32
CA ALA A 557 -14.34 -6.79 -35.79
C ALA A 557 -13.75 -5.99 -36.98
N GLN A 558 -14.59 -5.32 -37.78
CA GLN A 558 -14.15 -4.35 -38.80
C GLN A 558 -13.83 -3.00 -38.16
N ALA A 559 -14.62 -2.51 -37.21
CA ALA A 559 -14.34 -1.24 -36.51
C ALA A 559 -12.98 -1.27 -35.79
N VAL A 560 -12.63 -2.40 -35.15
CA VAL A 560 -11.32 -2.60 -34.50
C VAL A 560 -10.15 -2.58 -35.48
N SER A 561 -10.37 -2.89 -36.77
CA SER A 561 -9.29 -2.83 -37.78
C SER A 561 -8.83 -1.40 -38.09
N ASP A 562 -9.71 -0.40 -38.00
CA ASP A 562 -9.42 1.00 -38.30
C ASP A 562 -8.97 1.79 -37.05
N PRO A 563 -7.71 2.26 -36.99
CA PRO A 563 -7.21 3.05 -35.86
C PRO A 563 -7.92 4.40 -35.68
N ASN A 564 -8.57 4.96 -36.71
CA ASN A 564 -9.22 6.28 -36.61
C ASN A 564 -10.33 6.32 -35.56
N ASN A 565 -11.01 5.19 -35.34
CA ASN A 565 -12.05 5.03 -34.33
C ASN A 565 -11.53 5.23 -32.88
N TYR A 566 -10.23 5.02 -32.64
CA TYR A 566 -9.66 4.96 -31.28
C TYR A 566 -8.87 6.21 -30.88
N ARG A 567 -8.78 7.22 -31.74
CA ARG A 567 -8.05 8.48 -31.48
C ARG A 567 -8.47 9.20 -30.20
N LEU A 568 -9.74 9.03 -29.78
CA LEU A 568 -10.34 9.58 -28.57
C LEU A 568 -10.71 8.52 -27.51
N ALA A 569 -10.42 7.23 -27.76
CA ALA A 569 -10.69 6.13 -26.83
C ALA A 569 -9.60 6.08 -25.74
N LYS A 570 -9.62 7.09 -24.86
CA LYS A 570 -8.55 7.39 -23.90
C LYS A 570 -9.12 7.97 -22.61
N TRP A 571 -8.70 7.40 -21.48
CA TRP A 571 -8.90 8.01 -20.18
C TRP A 571 -7.98 9.22 -20.01
N LYS A 572 -8.47 10.28 -19.35
CA LYS A 572 -7.64 11.34 -18.76
C LYS A 572 -8.06 11.54 -17.31
N LEU A 573 -7.13 11.28 -16.39
CA LEU A 573 -7.39 11.09 -14.97
C LEU A 573 -6.55 12.08 -14.15
N ASN A 574 -7.20 13.05 -13.50
CA ASN A 574 -6.51 14.05 -12.68
C ASN A 574 -6.02 13.44 -11.35
N TYR A 575 -6.89 12.68 -10.69
CA TYR A 575 -6.57 11.88 -9.52
C TYR A 575 -7.63 10.78 -9.31
N ILE A 576 -7.28 9.75 -8.55
CA ILE A 576 -8.23 8.89 -7.84
C ILE A 576 -7.86 8.94 -6.35
N ALA A 577 -8.86 9.05 -5.47
CA ALA A 577 -8.66 9.21 -4.04
C ALA A 577 -9.61 8.31 -3.24
N VAL A 578 -9.06 7.52 -2.33
CA VAL A 578 -9.79 6.58 -1.47
C VAL A 578 -9.87 7.17 -0.07
N TYR A 579 -11.03 7.04 0.59
CA TYR A 579 -11.25 7.54 1.94
C TYR A 579 -11.99 6.53 2.81
N GLN A 580 -11.72 6.54 4.12
CA GLN A 580 -12.31 5.64 5.12
C GLN A 580 -12.76 6.39 6.39
#